data_AF-A0A183KCF4-F1
#
_entry.id   AF-A0A183KCF4-F1
#
_cell.length_a   1.000
_cell.length_b   1.000
_cell.length_c   1.000
_cell.angle_alpha   90.00
_cell.angle_beta   90.00
_cell.angle_gamma   90.00
#
_symmetry.space_group_name_H-M   'P 1'
#
loop_
_entity.id
_entity.type
_entity.pdbx_description
1 polymer ?
#
loop_
_entity_poly.entity_id
_entity_poly.type
_entity_poly.pdbx_seq_one_letter_code
_entity_poly.pdbx_strand_id
1 'polypeptide(L)'
;MESNWKWIKEAITSTCHEVLDHKKHHHKEWITVDTLDKIQERRKKKAAINTSRTRAEKAKAQAEYTAVNKQVKRSIRTDKRKYMKDSAMTAQKAVREGDPRELYDTTKKLSGNHRKPERQGNHQH
;
A
#
# COMPACT_ATOMS: atom_id res chain seq x y z
N MET A 1 -24.06 11.56 23.96
CA MET A 1 -22.59 11.78 24.13
C MET A 1 -21.77 11.29 22.95
N GLU A 2 -22.10 10.15 22.32
CA GLU A 2 -21.38 9.65 21.13
C GLU A 2 -21.42 10.61 19.93
N SER A 3 -22.52 11.33 19.74
CA SER A 3 -22.70 12.33 18.69
C SER A 3 -21.73 13.51 18.81
N ASN A 4 -21.51 14.02 20.02
CA ASN A 4 -20.56 15.11 20.26
C ASN A 4 -19.12 14.67 20.01
N TRP A 5 -18.77 13.45 20.42
CA TRP A 5 -17.45 12.87 20.18
C TRP A 5 -17.17 12.62 18.69
N LYS A 6 -18.19 12.22 17.93
CA LYS A 6 -18.10 12.06 16.47
C LYS A 6 -17.83 13.38 15.77
N TRP A 7 -18.58 14.44 16.13
CA TRP A 7 -18.39 15.81 15.62
C TRP A 7 -16.95 16.31 15.86
N ILE A 8 -16.42 16.14 17.07
CA ILE A 8 -15.05 16.60 17.41
C ILE A 8 -14.00 15.89 16.54
N LYS A 9 -14.13 14.57 16.34
CA LYS A 9 -13.21 13.84 15.46
C LYS A 9 -13.30 14.29 14.02
N GLU A 10 -14.51 14.51 13.51
CA GLU A 10 -14.73 14.94 12.13
C GLU A 10 -14.16 16.34 11.90
N ALA A 11 -14.37 17.29 12.82
CA ALA A 11 -13.81 18.63 12.74
C ALA A 11 -12.27 18.59 12.71
N ILE A 12 -11.64 17.88 13.65
CA ILE A 12 -10.16 17.77 13.69
C ILE A 12 -9.62 17.10 12.43
N THR A 13 -10.26 16.02 11.97
CA THR A 13 -9.84 15.29 10.76
C THR A 13 -9.96 16.18 9.52
N SER A 14 -11.04 16.98 9.42
CA SER A 14 -11.26 17.90 8.31
C SER A 14 -10.18 18.99 8.26
N THR A 15 -9.88 19.64 9.39
CA THR A 15 -8.84 20.67 9.46
C THR A 15 -7.45 20.10 9.14
N CYS A 16 -7.16 18.87 9.59
CA CYS A 16 -5.90 18.21 9.23
C CYS A 16 -5.80 17.93 7.72
N HIS A 17 -6.89 17.52 7.07
CA HIS A 17 -6.89 17.29 5.62
C HIS A 17 -6.75 18.59 4.82
N GLU A 18 -7.35 19.69 5.28
CA GLU A 18 -7.27 20.99 4.63
C GLU A 18 -5.84 21.58 4.72
N VAL A 19 -5.21 21.47 5.89
CA VAL A 19 -3.89 22.07 6.14
C VAL A 19 -2.74 21.22 5.59
N LEU A 20 -2.82 19.89 5.70
CA LEU A 20 -1.69 19.00 5.38
C LEU A 20 -1.81 18.33 4.01
N ASP A 21 -2.96 18.49 3.33
CA ASP A 21 -3.39 17.72 2.15
C ASP A 21 -3.35 16.19 2.39
N HIS A 22 -4.09 15.43 1.60
CA HIS A 22 -3.94 13.98 1.65
C HIS A 22 -2.60 13.64 1.01
N LYS A 23 -1.69 13.04 1.80
CA LYS A 23 -0.49 12.44 1.25
C LYS A 23 -0.91 11.43 0.19
N LYS A 24 -0.71 11.78 -1.09
CA LYS A 24 -1.05 10.91 -2.21
C LYS A 24 -0.33 9.60 -1.99
N HIS A 25 -1.09 8.59 -1.58
CA HIS A 25 -0.57 7.25 -1.44
C HIS A 25 -0.39 6.73 -2.85
N HIS A 26 0.76 7.05 -3.45
CA HIS A 26 1.24 6.32 -4.58
C HIS A 26 1.43 4.88 -4.09
N HIS A 27 0.41 4.07 -4.32
CA HIS A 27 0.57 2.64 -4.25
C HIS A 27 1.72 2.31 -5.19
N LYS A 28 2.64 1.47 -4.72
CA LYS A 28 3.73 1.05 -5.60
C LYS A 28 3.08 0.42 -6.83
N GLU A 29 3.51 0.83 -8.01
CA GLU A 29 2.91 0.42 -9.30
C GLU A 29 2.75 -1.10 -9.43
N TRP A 30 3.56 -1.87 -8.70
CA TRP A 30 3.53 -3.33 -8.72
C TRP A 30 2.42 -3.99 -7.89
N ILE A 31 1.72 -3.26 -7.00
CA ILE A 31 0.66 -3.87 -6.18
C ILE A 31 -0.59 -4.04 -7.03
N THR A 32 -1.09 -5.28 -7.12
CA THR A 32 -2.30 -5.60 -7.90
C THR A 32 -3.58 -5.23 -7.13
N VAL A 33 -4.67 -5.05 -7.89
CA VAL A 33 -6.02 -4.80 -7.33
C VAL A 33 -6.46 -5.95 -6.41
N ASP A 34 -6.22 -7.21 -6.80
CA ASP A 34 -6.52 -8.38 -5.99
C ASP A 34 -5.77 -8.36 -4.63
N THR A 35 -4.52 -7.91 -4.59
CA THR A 35 -3.80 -7.70 -3.33
C THR A 35 -4.41 -6.58 -2.49
N LEU A 36 -4.91 -5.50 -3.11
CA LEU A 36 -5.59 -4.41 -2.42
C LEU A 36 -6.90 -4.89 -1.78
N ASP A 37 -7.69 -5.69 -2.49
CA ASP A 37 -8.93 -6.27 -1.97
C ASP A 37 -8.65 -7.15 -0.74
N LYS A 38 -7.64 -8.01 -0.81
CA LYS A 38 -7.21 -8.84 0.34
C LYS A 38 -6.74 -7.99 1.54
N ILE A 39 -6.11 -6.83 1.29
CA ILE A 39 -5.75 -5.89 2.36
C ILE A 39 -7.00 -5.30 3.01
N GLN A 40 -8.03 -4.97 2.22
CA GLN A 40 -9.31 -4.51 2.75
C GLN A 40 -10.00 -5.60 3.57
N GLU A 41 -10.03 -6.84 3.09
CA GLU A 41 -10.57 -7.97 3.85
C GLU A 41 -9.85 -8.18 5.18
N ARG A 42 -8.51 -8.11 5.18
CA ARG A 42 -7.72 -8.16 6.41
C ARG A 42 -8.11 -7.06 7.39
N ARG A 43 -8.39 -5.83 6.91
CA ARG A 43 -8.86 -4.72 7.75
C ARG A 43 -10.23 -5.02 8.36
N LYS A 44 -11.17 -5.58 7.58
CA LYS A 44 -12.48 -6.02 8.10
C LYS A 44 -12.34 -7.08 9.19
N LYS A 45 -11.47 -8.09 8.99
CA LYS A 45 -11.17 -9.11 10.02
C LYS A 45 -10.52 -8.50 11.28
N LYS A 46 -9.67 -7.49 11.11
CA LYS A 46 -9.10 -6.74 12.24
C LYS A 46 -10.16 -5.97 13.03
N ALA A 47 -11.13 -5.37 12.33
CA ALA A 47 -12.25 -4.70 12.98
C ALA A 47 -13.08 -5.69 13.81
N ALA A 48 -13.36 -6.89 13.28
CA ALA A 48 -14.07 -7.95 14.03
C ALA A 48 -13.35 -8.32 15.34
N ILE A 49 -12.01 -8.41 15.34
CA ILE A 49 -11.23 -8.64 16.57
C ILE A 49 -11.45 -7.49 17.57
N ASN A 50 -11.42 -6.24 17.11
CA ASN A 50 -11.53 -5.07 17.98
C ASN A 50 -12.94 -4.93 18.59
N THR A 51 -13.98 -5.42 17.91
CA THR A 51 -15.38 -5.36 18.38
C THR A 51 -15.81 -6.58 19.21
N SER A 52 -14.97 -7.63 19.29
CA SER A 52 -15.28 -8.86 20.04
C SER A 52 -15.55 -8.57 21.52
N ARG A 53 -16.60 -9.16 22.10
CA ARG A 53 -16.97 -8.97 23.52
C ARG A 53 -16.48 -10.10 24.39
N THR A 54 -16.50 -11.33 23.89
CA THR A 54 -16.06 -12.51 24.64
C THR A 54 -14.70 -13.02 24.20
N ARG A 55 -14.02 -13.77 25.08
CA ARG A 55 -12.71 -14.38 24.79
C ARG A 55 -12.79 -15.39 23.64
N ALA A 56 -13.90 -16.14 23.54
CA ALA A 56 -14.13 -17.13 22.50
C ALA A 56 -14.31 -16.47 21.11
N GLU A 57 -15.12 -15.42 21.02
CA GLU A 57 -15.29 -14.63 19.79
C GLU A 57 -13.95 -14.05 19.33
N LYS A 58 -13.19 -13.46 20.26
CA LYS A 58 -11.89 -12.88 19.97
C LYS A 58 -10.90 -13.92 19.44
N ALA A 59 -10.89 -15.12 20.02
CA ALA A 59 -10.05 -16.22 19.56
C ALA A 59 -10.40 -16.66 18.13
N LYS A 60 -11.70 -16.79 17.81
CA LYS A 60 -12.17 -17.12 16.46
C LYS A 60 -11.79 -16.04 15.44
N ALA A 61 -12.07 -14.77 15.74
CA ALA A 61 -11.72 -13.64 14.87
C ALA A 61 -10.20 -13.52 14.66
N GLN A 62 -9.40 -13.83 15.70
CA GLN A 62 -7.94 -13.85 15.62
C GLN A 62 -7.43 -14.95 14.69
N ALA A 63 -8.04 -16.13 14.71
CA ALA A 63 -7.70 -17.23 13.80
C ALA A 63 -7.96 -16.83 12.33
N GLU A 64 -9.13 -16.26 12.05
CA GLU A 64 -9.51 -15.77 10.70
C GLU A 64 -8.56 -14.66 10.21
N TYR A 65 -8.27 -13.66 11.06
CA TYR A 65 -7.31 -12.60 10.73
C TYR A 65 -5.92 -13.16 10.40
N THR A 66 -5.48 -14.18 11.16
CA THR A 66 -4.16 -14.79 10.95
C THR A 66 -4.08 -15.48 9.59
N ALA A 67 -5.13 -16.17 9.17
CA ALA A 67 -5.21 -16.78 7.84
C ALA A 67 -5.14 -15.74 6.72
N VAL A 68 -5.99 -14.70 6.77
CA VAL A 68 -6.02 -13.64 5.75
C VAL A 68 -4.72 -12.84 5.72
N ASN A 69 -4.13 -12.55 6.90
CA ASN A 69 -2.84 -11.86 6.96
C ASN A 69 -1.69 -12.66 6.34
N LYS A 70 -1.71 -14.01 6.45
CA LYS A 70 -0.76 -14.87 5.73
C LYS A 70 -0.96 -14.75 4.21
N GLN A 71 -2.21 -14.75 3.74
CA GLN A 71 -2.53 -14.61 2.32
C GLN A 71 -2.06 -13.26 1.75
N VAL A 72 -2.35 -12.15 2.44
CA VAL A 72 -1.88 -10.81 2.06
C VAL A 72 -0.35 -10.77 1.96
N LYS A 73 0.37 -11.34 2.94
CA LYS A 73 1.85 -11.40 2.89
C LYS A 73 2.36 -12.23 1.70
N ARG A 74 1.62 -13.27 1.28
CA ARG A 74 1.98 -14.08 0.11
C ARG A 74 1.71 -13.30 -1.18
N SER A 75 0.53 -12.67 -1.33
CA SER A 75 0.16 -11.94 -2.54
C SER A 75 1.11 -10.76 -2.79
N ILE A 76 1.45 -9.98 -1.76
CA ILE A 76 2.44 -8.89 -1.84
C ILE A 76 3.81 -9.41 -2.34
N ARG A 77 4.25 -10.59 -1.89
CA ARG A 77 5.51 -11.19 -2.36
C ARG A 77 5.42 -11.64 -3.82
N THR A 78 4.29 -12.23 -4.20
CA THR A 78 4.03 -12.66 -5.58
C THR A 78 4.00 -11.48 -6.54
N ASP A 79 3.26 -10.43 -6.21
CA ASP A 79 3.16 -9.20 -7.00
C ASP A 79 4.53 -8.57 -7.23
N LYS A 80 5.33 -8.43 -6.16
CA LYS A 80 6.70 -7.92 -6.27
C LYS A 80 7.57 -8.78 -7.18
N ARG A 81 7.49 -10.11 -7.04
CA ARG A 81 8.28 -11.04 -7.86
C ARG A 81 7.88 -10.97 -9.33
N LYS A 82 6.57 -10.89 -9.62
CA LYS A 82 6.06 -10.74 -10.97
C LYS A 82 6.57 -9.45 -11.61
N TYR A 83 6.42 -8.32 -10.93
CA TYR A 83 6.94 -7.04 -11.40
C TYR A 83 8.44 -7.05 -11.68
N MET A 84 9.24 -7.65 -10.79
CA MET A 84 10.69 -7.78 -11.02
C MET A 84 11.01 -8.66 -12.22
N LYS A 85 10.28 -9.77 -12.41
CA LYS A 85 10.46 -10.68 -13.55
C LYS A 85 10.11 -9.99 -14.86
N ASP A 86 8.98 -9.30 -14.90
CA ASP A 86 8.51 -8.57 -16.09
C ASP A 86 9.51 -7.46 -16.46
N SER A 87 9.97 -6.69 -15.46
CA SER A 87 11.00 -5.66 -15.66
C SER A 87 12.33 -6.22 -16.21
N ALA A 88 12.77 -7.38 -15.70
CA ALA A 88 13.97 -8.05 -16.19
C ALA A 88 13.79 -8.57 -17.63
N MET A 89 12.59 -9.06 -17.97
CA MET A 89 12.26 -9.50 -19.33
C MET A 89 12.28 -8.33 -20.31
N THR A 90 11.73 -7.16 -19.93
CA THR A 90 11.81 -5.94 -20.72
C THR A 90 13.25 -5.49 -20.92
N ALA A 91 14.08 -5.50 -19.88
CA ALA A 91 15.50 -5.16 -19.99
C ALA A 91 16.23 -6.07 -20.99
N GLN A 92 16.00 -7.40 -20.93
CA GLN A 92 16.59 -8.35 -21.88
C GLN A 92 16.14 -8.08 -23.32
N LYS A 93 14.87 -7.71 -23.52
CA LYS A 93 14.33 -7.36 -24.83
C LYS A 93 15.01 -6.10 -25.39
N ALA A 94 15.14 -5.04 -24.58
CA ALA A 94 15.81 -3.80 -24.95
C ALA A 94 17.27 -4.01 -25.37
N VAL A 95 18.01 -4.92 -24.69
CA VAL A 95 19.36 -5.32 -25.13
C VAL A 95 19.36 -5.93 -26.53
N ARG A 96 18.40 -6.82 -26.81
CA ARG A 96 18.30 -7.50 -28.11
C ARG A 96 17.93 -6.54 -29.24
N GLU A 97 17.09 -5.56 -28.95
CA GLU A 97 16.61 -4.55 -29.91
C GLU A 97 17.57 -3.36 -30.04
N GLY A 98 18.57 -3.26 -29.16
CA GLY A 98 19.52 -2.16 -29.14
C GLY A 98 18.90 -0.84 -28.67
N ASP A 99 17.94 -0.88 -27.74
CA ASP A 99 17.36 0.32 -27.11
C ASP A 99 18.05 0.63 -25.76
N PRO A 100 19.06 1.51 -25.74
CA PRO A 100 19.76 1.87 -24.51
C PRO A 100 18.93 2.73 -23.56
N ARG A 101 17.89 3.42 -24.05
CA ARG A 101 17.03 4.26 -23.21
C ARG A 101 16.12 3.37 -22.35
N GLU A 102 15.40 2.44 -22.97
CA GLU A 102 14.58 1.48 -22.23
C GLU A 102 15.41 0.60 -21.28
N LEU A 103 16.62 0.22 -21.69
CA LEU A 103 17.56 -0.51 -20.84
C LEU A 103 17.91 0.27 -19.56
N TYR A 104 18.22 1.56 -19.70
CA TYR A 104 18.56 2.43 -18.57
C TYR A 104 17.37 2.60 -17.63
N ASP A 105 16.19 2.89 -18.16
CA ASP A 105 14.98 3.13 -17.36
C ASP A 105 14.52 1.88 -16.62
N THR A 106 14.56 0.71 -17.25
CA THR A 106 14.22 -0.58 -16.62
C THR A 106 15.23 -0.96 -15.54
N THR A 107 16.52 -0.75 -15.78
CA THR A 107 17.58 -1.00 -14.79
C THR A 107 17.44 -0.06 -13.59
N LYS A 108 17.05 1.21 -13.82
CA LYS A 108 16.73 2.18 -12.76
C LYS A 108 15.49 1.78 -11.94
N LYS A 109 14.47 1.21 -12.59
CA LYS A 109 13.29 0.63 -11.90
C LYS A 109 13.66 -0.60 -11.06
N LEU A 110 14.56 -1.46 -11.56
CA LEU A 110 15.03 -2.68 -10.87
C LEU A 110 15.95 -2.38 -9.68
N SER A 111 16.84 -1.39 -9.82
CA SER A 111 17.81 -1.02 -8.77
C SER A 111 17.14 -0.40 -7.54
N GLY A 112 15.89 0.04 -7.66
CA GLY A 112 15.08 0.49 -6.52
C GLY A 112 15.74 1.64 -5.76
N ASN A 113 16.49 2.51 -6.47
CA ASN A 113 17.17 3.64 -5.87
C ASN A 113 16.14 4.50 -5.11
N HIS A 114 16.27 4.48 -3.78
CA HIS A 114 15.44 5.20 -2.83
C HIS A 114 15.73 6.71 -2.93
N ARG A 115 15.31 7.35 -4.02
CA ARG A 115 15.21 8.81 -4.00
C ARG A 115 14.02 9.14 -3.12
N LYS A 116 14.28 9.67 -1.91
CA LYS A 116 13.25 10.31 -1.10
C LYS A 116 12.49 11.27 -2.03
N PRO A 117 11.15 11.23 -2.10
CA PRO A 117 10.43 12.25 -2.84
C PRO A 117 10.83 13.60 -2.26
N GLU A 118 11.24 14.48 -3.15
CA GLU A 118 11.65 15.85 -2.89
C GLU A 118 10.60 16.52 -2.00
N ARG A 119 11.02 17.05 -0.85
CA ARG A 119 10.17 17.96 -0.09
C ARG A 119 10.01 19.17 -0.99
N GLN A 120 8.82 19.38 -1.54
CA GLN A 120 8.46 20.66 -2.14
C GLN A 120 8.59 21.70 -1.01
N GLY A 121 9.72 22.41 -1.00
CA GLY A 121 9.89 23.60 -0.20
C GLY A 121 8.95 24.63 -0.79
N ASN A 122 8.00 25.09 0.03
CA ASN A 122 7.16 26.22 -0.33
C ASN A 122 8.08 27.44 -0.55
N HIS A 123 8.31 27.78 -1.82
CA HIS A 123 8.59 29.15 -2.19
C HIS A 123 7.26 29.91 -2.11
N GLN A 124 7.18 30.88 -1.21
CA GLN A 124 6.27 32.00 -1.35
C GLN A 124 7.07 33.29 -1.26
N HIS A 125 6.77 34.15 -2.22
CA HIS A 125 7.33 35.48 -2.44
C HIS A 125 6.70 36.48 -1.48
#